data_AF-A0A9L0SV94-F1
#
_entry.id   AF-A0A9L0SV94-F1
#
_cell.length_a   1.000
_cell.length_b   1.000
_cell.length_c   1.000
_cell.angle_alpha   90.00
_cell.angle_beta   90.00
_cell.angle_gamma   90.00
#
_symmetry.space_group_name_H-M   'P 1'
#
loop_
_entity.id
_entity.type
_entity.pdbx_description
1 polymer ?
#
loop_
_entity_poly.entity_id
_entity_poly.type
_entity_poly.pdbx_seq_one_letter_code
_entity_poly.pdbx_strand_id
1 'polypeptide(L)'
;MPFYNSEEERKHGLQQLQQRQKHLIEFCYTVAQKYLFEGKHEDAVPAALHSLRFRMNVHGLSSVELVPAYLLLAEASLGLGRIVQAEEYLCQAQWTVLKSTECSYATHSLLHRNLGLLYMAKENYEEARYHLANDIYFASCAFGTEDIRTSGGYFHLANIFYGLKKLDRADTLYTK
;
A
#
# COMPACT_ATOMS: atom_id res chain seq x y z
N MET A 1 -12.23 -45.85 14.41
CA MET A 1 -13.21 -44.80 14.73
C MET A 1 -12.58 -43.46 14.44
N PRO A 2 -13.24 -42.52 13.75
CA PRO A 2 -12.73 -41.15 13.65
C PRO A 2 -12.79 -40.51 15.04
N PHE A 3 -11.66 -40.01 15.53
CA PHE A 3 -11.59 -39.23 16.76
C PHE A 3 -12.25 -37.88 16.50
N TYR A 4 -13.41 -37.62 17.09
CA TYR A 4 -14.03 -36.30 17.06
C TYR A 4 -13.47 -35.47 18.21
N ASN A 5 -12.60 -34.50 17.91
CA ASN A 5 -12.10 -33.54 18.90
C ASN A 5 -13.26 -32.79 19.58
N SER A 6 -13.08 -32.43 20.85
CA SER A 6 -14.09 -31.69 21.61
C SER A 6 -14.38 -30.32 20.96
N GLU A 7 -15.55 -29.74 21.20
CA GLU A 7 -15.84 -28.38 20.73
C GLU A 7 -14.83 -27.34 21.22
N GLU A 8 -14.31 -27.53 22.43
CA GLU A 8 -13.30 -26.66 23.04
C GLU A 8 -11.96 -26.79 22.32
N GLU A 9 -11.51 -28.01 22.01
CA GLU A 9 -10.29 -28.24 21.24
C GLU A 9 -10.40 -27.68 19.82
N ARG A 10 -11.57 -27.80 19.18
CA ARG A 10 -11.82 -27.20 17.86
C ARG A 10 -11.75 -25.67 17.91
N LYS A 11 -12.40 -25.04 18.90
CA LYS A 11 -12.37 -23.57 19.09
C LYS A 11 -10.96 -23.07 19.37
N HIS A 12 -10.23 -23.76 20.26
CA HIS A 12 -8.85 -23.43 20.59
C HIS A 12 -7.91 -23.58 19.37
N GLY A 13 -8.06 -24.66 18.59
CA GLY A 13 -7.30 -24.85 17.35
C GLY A 13 -7.55 -23.74 16.30
N LEU A 14 -8.81 -23.32 16.15
CA LEU A 14 -9.18 -22.21 15.25
C LEU A 14 -8.56 -20.88 15.72
N GLN A 15 -8.59 -20.59 17.02
CA GLN A 15 -7.96 -19.38 17.58
C GLN A 15 -6.45 -19.37 17.35
N GLN A 16 -5.76 -20.48 17.60
CA GLN A 16 -4.33 -20.59 17.32
C GLN A 16 -4.02 -20.42 15.83
N LEU A 17 -4.83 -21.01 14.95
CA LEU A 17 -4.66 -20.85 13.50
C LEU A 17 -4.80 -19.38 13.09
N GLN A 18 -5.84 -18.70 13.55
CA GLN A 18 -6.05 -17.27 13.28
C GLN A 18 -4.89 -16.42 13.80
N GLN A 19 -4.39 -16.70 15.01
CA GLN A 19 -3.27 -15.95 15.58
C GLN A 19 -2.00 -16.15 14.75
N ARG A 20 -1.70 -17.38 14.32
CA ARG A 20 -0.56 -17.66 13.43
C ARG A 20 -0.70 -16.95 12.09
N GLN A 21 -1.90 -16.95 11.50
CA GLN A 21 -2.15 -16.22 10.26
C GLN A 21 -1.91 -14.72 10.43
N LYS A 22 -2.37 -14.10 11.53
CA LYS A 22 -2.09 -12.69 11.83
C LYS A 22 -0.58 -12.40 11.93
N HIS A 23 0.20 -13.27 12.57
CA HIS A 23 1.66 -13.11 12.60
C HIS A 23 2.28 -13.24 11.20
N LEU A 24 1.80 -14.18 10.39
CA LEU A 24 2.27 -14.36 9.01
C LEU A 24 1.92 -13.16 8.12
N ILE A 25 0.77 -12.52 8.34
CA ILE A 25 0.39 -11.27 7.64
C ILE A 25 1.46 -10.21 7.84
N GLU A 26 1.80 -9.92 9.10
CA GLU A 26 2.77 -8.88 9.47
C GLU A 26 4.20 -9.24 9.03
N PHE A 27 4.58 -10.51 9.17
CA PHE A 27 5.88 -11.00 8.70
C PHE A 27 6.04 -10.83 7.20
N CYS A 28 5.09 -11.32 6.41
CA CYS A 28 5.12 -11.21 4.95
C CYS A 28 5.05 -9.75 4.48
N TYR A 29 4.27 -8.91 5.16
CA TYR A 29 4.20 -7.47 4.90
C TYR A 29 5.56 -6.79 5.09
N THR A 30 6.21 -7.04 6.23
CA THR A 30 7.52 -6.46 6.57
C THR A 30 8.61 -6.93 5.59
N VAL A 31 8.60 -8.21 5.22
CA VAL A 31 9.54 -8.77 4.24
C VAL A 31 9.35 -8.12 2.86
N ALA A 32 8.11 -7.96 2.42
CA ALA A 32 7.82 -7.28 1.15
C ALA A 32 8.29 -5.82 1.16
N GLN A 33 8.02 -5.07 2.23
CA GLN A 33 8.52 -3.69 2.39
C GLN A 33 10.04 -3.61 2.34
N LYS A 34 10.72 -4.55 3.02
CA LYS A 34 12.18 -4.61 2.99
C LYS A 34 12.69 -4.84 1.56
N TYR A 35 12.10 -5.77 0.81
CA TYR A 35 12.50 -6.01 -0.57
C TYR A 35 12.25 -4.82 -1.49
N LEU A 36 11.13 -4.12 -1.33
CA LEU A 36 10.86 -2.87 -2.06
C LEU A 36 11.91 -1.81 -1.76
N PHE A 37 12.26 -1.62 -0.49
CA PHE A 37 13.30 -0.68 -0.07
C PHE A 37 14.68 -1.04 -0.65
N GLU A 38 15.00 -2.32 -0.76
CA GLU A 38 16.23 -2.82 -1.39
C GLU A 38 16.19 -2.80 -2.93
N GLY A 39 15.08 -2.38 -3.55
CA GLY A 39 14.88 -2.41 -5.01
C GLY A 39 14.68 -3.80 -5.60
N LYS A 40 14.51 -4.83 -4.76
CA LYS A 40 14.29 -6.23 -5.15
C LYS A 40 12.81 -6.48 -5.43
N HIS A 41 12.29 -5.83 -6.48
CA HIS A 41 10.87 -5.85 -6.78
C HIS A 41 10.34 -7.26 -7.10
N GLU A 42 11.14 -8.12 -7.76
CA GLU A 42 10.74 -9.51 -8.04
C GLU A 42 10.54 -10.33 -6.76
N ASP A 43 11.43 -10.16 -5.78
CA ASP A 43 11.36 -10.86 -4.49
C ASP A 43 10.23 -10.33 -3.59
N ALA A 44 9.83 -9.07 -3.77
CA ALA A 44 8.73 -8.45 -3.02
C ALA A 44 7.36 -9.06 -3.38
N VAL A 45 7.15 -9.44 -4.64
CA VAL A 45 5.87 -9.98 -5.15
C VAL A 45 5.39 -11.20 -4.35
N PRO A 46 6.16 -12.30 -4.20
CA PRO A 46 5.68 -13.47 -3.47
C PRO A 46 5.37 -13.15 -2.00
N ALA A 47 6.17 -12.30 -1.35
CA ALA A 47 5.92 -11.87 0.02
C ALA A 47 4.59 -11.09 0.14
N ALA A 48 4.35 -10.14 -0.76
CA ALA A 48 3.11 -9.37 -0.78
C ALA A 48 1.87 -10.24 -1.12
N LEU A 49 1.99 -11.19 -2.06
CA LEU A 49 0.93 -12.17 -2.37
C LEU A 49 0.59 -13.06 -1.17
N HIS A 50 1.59 -13.51 -0.42
CA HIS A 50 1.36 -14.26 0.82
C HIS A 50 0.65 -13.42 1.87
N SER A 51 1.07 -12.16 2.06
CA SER A 51 0.38 -11.23 2.97
C SER A 51 -1.10 -11.07 2.56
N LEU A 52 -1.38 -10.86 1.26
CA LEU A 52 -2.74 -10.75 0.74
C LEU A 52 -3.56 -12.02 1.03
N ARG A 53 -3.02 -13.21 0.73
CA ARG A 53 -3.70 -14.48 0.95
C ARG A 53 -4.06 -14.69 2.42
N PHE A 54 -3.15 -14.40 3.34
CA PHE A 54 -3.46 -14.53 4.77
C PHE A 54 -4.48 -13.48 5.22
N ARG A 55 -4.39 -12.24 4.73
CA ARG A 55 -5.39 -11.19 5.02
C ARG A 55 -6.78 -11.59 4.54
N MET A 56 -6.91 -12.18 3.35
CA MET A 56 -8.19 -12.71 2.84
C MET A 56 -8.76 -13.81 3.74
N ASN A 57 -7.91 -14.72 4.24
CA ASN A 57 -8.34 -15.80 5.13
C ASN A 57 -8.81 -15.30 6.51
N VAL A 58 -8.15 -14.26 7.05
CA VAL A 58 -8.44 -13.74 8.40
C VAL A 58 -9.60 -12.74 8.38
N HIS A 59 -9.65 -11.85 7.38
CA HIS A 59 -10.55 -10.70 7.37
C HIS A 59 -11.64 -10.77 6.28
N GLY A 60 -11.53 -11.71 5.34
CA GLY A 60 -12.46 -11.83 4.21
C GLY A 60 -12.09 -10.96 3.01
N LEU A 61 -12.78 -11.22 1.90
CA LEU A 61 -12.49 -10.68 0.56
C LEU A 61 -12.76 -9.18 0.37
N SER A 62 -13.60 -8.60 1.23
CA SER A 62 -14.04 -7.20 1.11
C SER A 62 -13.48 -6.31 2.21
N SER A 63 -12.50 -6.79 2.97
CA SER A 63 -11.97 -6.04 4.11
C SER A 63 -10.96 -4.97 3.67
N VAL A 64 -11.02 -3.80 4.31
CA VAL A 64 -10.00 -2.74 4.17
C VAL A 64 -8.60 -3.23 4.55
N GLU A 65 -8.52 -4.29 5.37
CA GLU A 65 -7.26 -4.96 5.72
C GLU A 65 -6.53 -5.57 4.51
N LEU A 66 -7.17 -5.71 3.34
CA LEU A 66 -6.48 -6.17 2.12
C LEU A 66 -5.65 -5.06 1.45
N VAL A 67 -6.02 -3.78 1.68
CA VAL A 67 -5.45 -2.62 0.99
C VAL A 67 -3.92 -2.56 1.10
N PRO A 68 -3.29 -2.73 2.29
CA PRO A 68 -1.84 -2.68 2.39
C PRO A 68 -1.11 -3.67 1.48
N ALA A 69 -1.67 -4.88 1.28
CA ALA A 69 -1.06 -5.88 0.42
C ALA A 69 -1.24 -5.54 -1.07
N TYR A 70 -2.39 -5.00 -1.48
CA TYR A 70 -2.58 -4.49 -2.84
C TYR A 70 -1.61 -3.35 -3.17
N LEU A 71 -1.36 -2.45 -2.23
CA LEU A 71 -0.42 -1.34 -2.43
C LEU A 71 1.02 -1.84 -2.60
N LEU A 72 1.46 -2.81 -1.80
CA LEU A 72 2.80 -3.42 -1.97
C LEU A 72 2.95 -4.13 -3.33
N LEU A 73 1.90 -4.81 -3.79
CA LEU A 73 1.90 -5.46 -5.11
C LEU A 73 1.94 -4.43 -6.23
N ALA A 74 1.19 -3.34 -6.11
CA ALA A 74 1.23 -2.24 -7.08
C ALA A 74 2.63 -1.62 -7.15
N GLU A 75 3.25 -1.31 -6.01
CA GLU A 75 4.58 -0.73 -5.94
C GLU A 75 5.65 -1.67 -6.52
N ALA A 76 5.58 -2.97 -6.21
CA ALA A 76 6.45 -3.98 -6.82
C ALA A 76 6.25 -4.05 -8.34
N SER A 77 5.00 -4.07 -8.81
CA SER A 77 4.68 -4.09 -10.24
C SER A 77 5.18 -2.83 -10.96
N LEU A 78 5.07 -1.65 -10.35
CA LEU A 78 5.63 -0.40 -10.89
C LEU A 78 7.16 -0.47 -11.00
N GLY A 79 7.85 -0.95 -9.95
CA GLY A 79 9.29 -1.15 -9.95
C GLY A 79 9.79 -2.14 -11.02
N LEU A 80 8.92 -3.07 -11.45
CA LEU A 80 9.17 -4.00 -12.55
C LEU A 80 8.74 -3.48 -13.94
N GLY A 81 8.24 -2.24 -14.02
CA GLY A 81 7.68 -1.67 -15.25
C GLY A 81 6.36 -2.30 -15.71
N ARG A 82 5.69 -3.07 -14.86
CA ARG A 82 4.43 -3.77 -15.16
C ARG A 82 3.23 -2.85 -14.86
N ILE A 83 3.10 -1.80 -15.66
CA ILE A 83 2.12 -0.71 -15.45
C ILE A 83 0.68 -1.21 -15.37
N VAL A 84 0.27 -2.08 -16.30
CA VAL A 84 -1.10 -2.63 -16.34
C VAL A 84 -1.42 -3.40 -15.06
N GLN A 85 -0.49 -4.23 -14.59
CA GLN A 85 -0.66 -5.02 -13.38
C GLN A 85 -0.73 -4.14 -12.12
N ALA A 86 0.09 -3.08 -12.07
CA ALA A 86 0.02 -2.11 -10.97
C ALA A 86 -1.33 -1.39 -10.94
N GLU A 87 -1.84 -0.98 -12.10
CA GLU A 87 -3.15 -0.34 -12.22
C GLU A 87 -4.30 -1.27 -11.77
N GLU A 88 -4.24 -2.56 -12.10
CA GLU A 88 -5.21 -3.56 -11.61
C GLU A 88 -5.23 -3.64 -10.08
N TYR A 89 -4.04 -3.74 -9.43
CA TYR A 89 -3.95 -3.79 -7.98
C TYR A 89 -4.44 -2.49 -7.32
N LEU A 90 -4.13 -1.34 -7.92
CA LEU A 90 -4.60 -0.04 -7.42
C LEU A 90 -6.11 0.13 -7.57
N CYS A 91 -6.71 -0.39 -8.64
CA CYS A 91 -8.16 -0.45 -8.79
C CYS A 91 -8.81 -1.27 -7.66
N GLN A 92 -8.24 -2.43 -7.33
CA GLN A 92 -8.74 -3.26 -6.21
C GLN A 92 -8.63 -2.52 -4.87
N ALA A 93 -7.48 -1.90 -4.61
CA ALA A 93 -7.26 -1.10 -3.40
C ALA A 93 -8.27 0.06 -3.29
N GLN A 94 -8.43 0.84 -4.36
CA GLN A 94 -9.35 1.97 -4.40
C GLN A 94 -10.81 1.54 -4.21
N TRP A 95 -11.23 0.47 -4.88
CA TRP A 95 -12.57 -0.09 -4.72
C TRP A 95 -12.85 -0.56 -3.29
N THR A 96 -11.85 -1.17 -2.65
CA THR A 96 -11.95 -1.62 -1.26
C THR A 96 -12.08 -0.44 -0.30
N VAL A 97 -11.27 0.62 -0.51
CA VAL A 97 -11.35 1.86 0.28
C VAL A 97 -12.71 2.53 0.09
N LEU A 98 -13.22 2.64 -1.14
CA LEU A 98 -14.51 3.27 -1.45
C LEU A 98 -15.70 2.56 -0.78
N LYS A 99 -15.60 1.23 -0.61
CA LYS A 99 -16.64 0.42 0.04
C LYS A 99 -16.54 0.42 1.57
N SER A 100 -15.42 0.85 2.13
CA SER A 100 -15.25 0.90 3.59
C SER A 100 -15.92 2.15 4.14
N THR A 101 -16.70 2.02 5.21
CA THR A 101 -17.29 3.16 5.92
C THR A 101 -16.27 3.92 6.74
N GLU A 102 -15.19 3.24 7.16
CA GLU A 102 -14.09 3.83 7.92
C GLU A 102 -12.77 3.38 7.29
N CYS A 103 -11.98 4.34 6.80
CA CYS A 103 -10.65 4.11 6.26
C CYS A 103 -9.72 5.16 6.87
N SER A 104 -8.56 4.72 7.33
CA SER A 104 -7.61 5.63 7.97
C SER A 104 -7.04 6.62 6.96
N TYR A 105 -6.71 7.84 7.41
CA TYR A 105 -5.99 8.80 6.57
C TYR A 105 -4.65 8.26 6.08
N ALA A 106 -3.96 7.44 6.88
CA ALA A 106 -2.72 6.77 6.47
C ALA A 106 -2.93 5.87 5.25
N THR A 107 -4.01 5.09 5.23
CA THR A 107 -4.37 4.22 4.10
C THR A 107 -4.71 5.05 2.85
N HIS A 108 -5.47 6.13 3.02
CA HIS A 108 -5.76 7.05 1.91
C HIS A 108 -4.49 7.67 1.33
N SER A 109 -3.58 8.14 2.17
CA SER A 109 -2.29 8.69 1.76
C SER A 109 -1.51 7.69 0.90
N LEU A 110 -1.30 6.45 1.38
CA LEU A 110 -0.55 5.44 0.63
C LEU A 110 -1.20 5.05 -0.69
N LEU A 111 -2.54 4.99 -0.75
CA LEU A 111 -3.28 4.75 -2.00
C LEU A 111 -3.02 5.89 -2.99
N HIS A 112 -3.17 7.13 -2.56
CA HIS A 112 -2.95 8.30 -3.40
C HIS A 112 -1.48 8.43 -3.84
N ARG A 113 -0.52 8.07 -2.98
CA ARG A 113 0.90 8.01 -3.35
C ARG A 113 1.13 7.06 -4.52
N ASN A 114 0.64 5.83 -4.41
CA ASN A 114 0.84 4.81 -5.45
C ASN A 114 0.10 5.16 -6.75
N LEU A 115 -1.10 5.74 -6.69
CA LEU A 115 -1.78 6.28 -7.86
C LEU A 115 -0.98 7.42 -8.51
N GLY A 116 -0.40 8.31 -7.71
CA GLY A 116 0.51 9.35 -8.18
C GLY A 116 1.70 8.77 -8.95
N LEU A 117 2.36 7.76 -8.38
CA LEU A 117 3.48 7.05 -9.02
C LEU A 117 3.08 6.34 -10.32
N LEU A 118 1.91 5.69 -10.34
CA LEU A 118 1.35 5.08 -11.55
C LEU A 118 1.18 6.11 -12.66
N TYR A 119 0.57 7.26 -12.36
CA TYR A 119 0.35 8.30 -13.36
C TYR A 119 1.66 8.99 -13.80
N MET A 120 2.65 9.12 -12.92
CA MET A 120 4.01 9.52 -13.31
C MET A 120 4.61 8.53 -14.32
N ALA A 121 4.49 7.22 -14.07
CA ALA A 121 4.99 6.19 -14.97
C ALA A 121 4.23 6.16 -16.32
N LYS A 122 2.97 6.62 -16.34
CA LYS A 122 2.16 6.83 -17.55
C LYS A 122 2.38 8.20 -18.21
N GLU A 123 3.33 9.00 -17.72
CA GLU A 123 3.62 10.39 -18.15
C GLU A 123 2.41 11.34 -18.06
N ASN A 124 1.37 10.98 -17.29
CA ASN A 124 0.22 11.82 -17.04
C ASN A 124 0.46 12.66 -15.77
N TYR A 125 1.24 13.72 -15.93
CA TYR A 125 1.67 14.57 -14.82
C TYR A 125 0.52 15.35 -14.15
N GLU A 126 -0.61 15.57 -14.83
CA GLU A 126 -1.73 16.30 -14.24
C GLU A 126 -2.46 15.44 -13.20
N GLU A 127 -2.81 14.20 -13.56
CA GLU A 127 -3.38 13.23 -12.62
C GLU A 127 -2.40 12.86 -11.51
N ALA A 128 -1.11 12.70 -11.85
CA ALA A 128 -0.08 12.44 -10.86
C ALA A 128 -0.01 13.54 -9.79
N ARG A 129 -0.06 14.81 -10.19
CA ARG A 129 -0.07 15.94 -9.25
C ARG A 129 -1.32 15.97 -8.37
N TYR A 130 -2.49 15.66 -8.94
CA TYR A 130 -3.73 15.56 -8.17
C TYR A 130 -3.60 14.49 -7.07
N HIS A 131 -3.13 13.30 -7.43
CA HIS A 131 -2.98 12.22 -6.47
C HIS A 131 -1.89 12.50 -5.42
N LEU A 132 -0.74 13.04 -5.79
CA LEU A 132 0.32 13.39 -4.84
C LEU A 132 -0.07 14.54 -3.89
N ALA A 133 -0.86 15.50 -4.35
CA ALA A 133 -1.41 16.53 -3.46
C ALA A 133 -2.35 15.94 -2.40
N ASN A 134 -3.18 14.97 -2.78
CA ASN A 134 -4.03 14.24 -1.84
C ASN A 134 -3.21 13.34 -0.89
N ASP A 135 -2.13 12.71 -1.37
CA ASP A 135 -1.20 11.99 -0.49
C ASP A 135 -0.66 12.89 0.63
N ILE A 136 -0.12 14.06 0.26
CA ILE A 136 0.38 15.05 1.22
C ILE A 136 -0.71 15.46 2.21
N TYR A 137 -1.92 15.74 1.72
CA TYR A 137 -3.05 16.13 2.57
C TYR A 137 -3.38 15.05 3.60
N PHE A 138 -3.61 13.81 3.15
CA PHE A 138 -3.97 12.72 4.04
C PHE A 138 -2.83 12.31 4.99
N ALA A 139 -1.59 12.33 4.51
CA ALA A 139 -0.41 12.08 5.36
C ALA A 139 -0.29 13.16 6.45
N SER A 140 -0.53 14.42 6.10
CA SER A 140 -0.54 15.53 7.05
C SER A 140 -1.64 15.38 8.10
N CYS A 141 -2.84 14.93 7.70
CA CYS A 141 -3.92 14.63 8.64
C CYS A 141 -3.61 13.44 9.56
N ALA A 142 -2.86 12.45 9.07
CA ALA A 142 -2.52 11.24 9.82
C ALA A 142 -1.34 11.45 10.79
N PHE A 143 -0.32 12.20 10.36
CA PHE A 143 1.00 12.21 10.99
C PHE A 143 1.55 13.61 11.27
N GLY A 144 1.03 14.65 10.60
CA GLY A 144 1.56 16.01 10.63
C GLY A 144 2.33 16.37 9.37
N THR A 145 2.44 17.67 9.10
CA THR A 145 3.04 18.19 7.85
C THR A 145 4.56 18.00 7.79
N GLU A 146 5.24 17.98 8.93
CA GLU A 146 6.71 17.85 9.02
C GLU A 146 7.14 16.42 9.42
N ASP A 147 6.23 15.45 9.37
CA ASP A 147 6.54 14.03 9.64
C ASP A 147 7.23 13.39 8.43
N ILE A 148 8.20 12.51 8.68
CA ILE A 148 8.93 11.77 7.64
C ILE A 148 8.02 10.96 6.71
N ARG A 149 6.83 10.56 7.16
CA ARG A 149 5.86 9.84 6.32
C ARG A 149 5.19 10.75 5.29
N THR A 150 5.10 12.05 5.58
CA THR A 150 4.54 13.07 4.67
C THR A 150 5.56 13.48 3.60
N SER A 151 6.86 13.45 3.92
CA SER A 151 7.93 13.89 3.00
C SER A 151 7.97 13.13 1.67
N GLY A 152 7.56 11.86 1.64
CA GLY A 152 7.48 11.08 0.40
C GLY A 152 6.55 11.72 -0.65
N GLY A 153 5.42 12.27 -0.22
CA GLY A 153 4.48 12.97 -1.11
C GLY A 153 5.08 14.28 -1.65
N TYR A 154 5.75 15.05 -0.78
CA TYR A 154 6.45 16.27 -1.18
C TYR A 154 7.56 15.99 -2.20
N PHE A 155 8.38 14.97 -1.94
CA PHE A 155 9.48 14.55 -2.80
C PHE A 155 8.99 14.18 -4.21
N HIS A 156 7.96 13.35 -4.33
CA HIS A 156 7.42 12.97 -5.64
C HIS A 156 6.80 14.17 -6.38
N LEU A 157 6.09 15.04 -5.66
CA LEU A 157 5.49 16.23 -6.27
C LEU A 157 6.58 17.22 -6.74
N ALA A 158 7.67 17.36 -5.97
CA ALA A 158 8.84 18.14 -6.33
C ALA A 158 9.50 17.60 -7.61
N ASN A 159 9.67 16.28 -7.73
CA ASN A 159 10.21 15.65 -8.93
C ASN A 159 9.39 15.98 -10.19
N ILE A 160 8.06 16.03 -10.08
CA ILE A 160 7.21 16.45 -11.21
C ILE A 160 7.48 17.91 -11.58
N PHE A 161 7.52 18.82 -10.60
CA PHE A 161 7.80 20.24 -10.88
C PHE A 161 9.20 20.46 -11.46
N TYR A 162 10.18 19.70 -10.99
CA TYR A 162 11.53 19.70 -11.52
C TYR A 162 11.56 19.27 -13.00
N GLY A 163 10.88 18.15 -13.33
CA GLY A 163 10.74 17.69 -14.72
C GLY A 163 10.04 18.71 -15.63
N LEU A 164 9.08 19.47 -15.08
CA LEU A 164 8.39 20.57 -15.77
C LEU A 164 9.19 21.88 -15.80
N LYS A 165 10.45 21.90 -15.34
CA LYS A 165 11.33 23.08 -15.24
C LYS A 165 10.77 24.23 -14.38
N LYS A 166 9.89 23.91 -13.43
CA LYS A 166 9.33 24.86 -12.44
C LYS A 166 10.16 24.82 -11.16
N LEU A 167 11.42 25.23 -11.25
CA LEU A 167 12.44 25.03 -10.22
C LEU A 167 12.06 25.64 -8.86
N ASP A 168 11.54 26.86 -8.83
CA ASP A 168 11.15 27.54 -7.58
C ASP A 168 10.18 26.71 -6.72
N ARG A 169 9.24 26.02 -7.39
CA ARG A 169 8.26 25.16 -6.71
C ARG A 169 8.87 23.84 -6.28
N ALA A 170 9.77 23.28 -7.10
CA ALA A 170 10.47 22.05 -6.76
C ALA A 170 11.35 22.25 -5.52
N ASP A 171 12.15 23.33 -5.48
CA ASP A 171 13.04 23.64 -4.36
C ASP A 171 12.27 23.83 -3.06
N THR A 172 11.15 24.55 -3.10
CA THR A 172 10.28 24.73 -1.92
C THR A 172 9.81 23.38 -1.38
N LEU A 173 9.40 22.46 -2.26
CA LEU A 173 8.90 21.14 -1.86
C LEU A 173 10.01 20.21 -1.39
N TYR A 174 11.22 20.30 -1.94
CA TYR A 174 12.38 19.52 -1.48
C TYR A 174 12.85 19.90 -0.08
N THR A 175 12.52 21.11 0.40
CA THR A 175 12.85 21.55 1.76
C THR A 175 11.83 21.13 2.83
N LYS A 176 10.77 20.42 2.43
CA LYS A 176 9.72 19.88 3.29
C LYS A 176 9.91 18.38 3.51
#